data_AF-A0A1E5VLR3-F1
#
_entry.id   AF-A0A1E5VLR3-F1
#
_cell.length_a   1.000
_cell.length_b   1.000
_cell.length_c   1.000
_cell.angle_alpha   90.00
_cell.angle_beta   90.00
_cell.angle_gamma   90.00
#
_symmetry.space_group_name_H-M   'P 1'
#
loop_
_entity.id
_entity.type
_entity.pdbx_description
1 polymer ?
#
loop_
_entity_poly.entity_id
_entity_poly.type
_entity_poly.pdbx_seq_one_letter_code
_entity_poly.pdbx_strand_id
1 'polypeptide(L)'
;MRDAVVSSFVPATAAAGVDMALYDKLLSSRDGLLFLRGSTRDDLSLCNPMMGECTFLPDAGFQACTYVLLTGYDLPASDGGSDGLAVRVLAVEGEDMVAGMTYQLFFATFGAAGAGAWGVVKRTLELNYYLKPRMDGSSEVICGGAVHWPVLSTTKWRFTSTVAIDVRTGRTWTMELPEQCQTTIFSYSARNEYSSLALATSRDDRLSAMVMSFIWAISSKCGSSSAVTGGPATCWTCCRIA
;
A
#
# COMPACT_ATOMS: atom_id res chain seq x y z
N MET A 1 30.47 34.45 -3.83
CA MET A 1 29.77 35.61 -3.21
C MET A 1 29.02 36.32 -4.32
N ARG A 2 27.69 36.39 -4.38
CA ARG A 2 26.66 36.14 -3.37
C ARG A 2 25.46 35.44 -4.03
N ASP A 3 24.79 34.66 -3.19
CA ASP A 3 23.62 33.84 -3.43
C ASP A 3 22.46 34.62 -4.05
N ALA A 4 21.89 34.08 -5.12
CA ALA A 4 20.56 34.45 -5.57
C ALA A 4 19.54 33.62 -4.79
N VAL A 5 19.05 34.26 -3.73
CA VAL A 5 17.82 34.05 -2.95
C VAL A 5 16.91 32.93 -3.46
N VAL A 6 16.78 31.94 -2.58
CA VAL A 6 15.78 30.87 -2.56
C VAL A 6 14.42 31.37 -3.02
N SER A 7 13.87 30.74 -4.06
CA SER A 7 12.48 30.92 -4.47
C SER A 7 11.58 30.58 -3.29
N SER A 8 10.98 31.61 -2.70
CA SER A 8 9.93 31.51 -1.70
C SER A 8 8.80 30.63 -2.22
N PHE A 9 8.63 29.44 -1.65
CA PHE A 9 7.42 28.66 -1.81
C PHE A 9 6.32 29.39 -1.03
N VAL A 10 5.45 30.11 -1.74
CA VAL A 10 4.23 30.65 -1.14
C VAL A 10 3.33 29.44 -0.84
N PRO A 11 2.99 29.16 0.43
CA PRO A 11 2.04 28.11 0.76
C PRO A 11 0.71 28.48 0.11
N ALA A 12 0.18 27.57 -0.68
CA ALA A 12 -1.08 27.79 -1.35
C ALA A 12 -2.20 27.90 -0.29
N THR A 13 -3.12 28.84 -0.52
CA THR A 13 -4.10 29.33 0.45
C THR A 13 -4.88 28.18 1.08
N ALA A 14 -4.55 27.87 2.34
CA ALA A 14 -5.34 26.98 3.18
C ALA A 14 -6.80 27.44 3.14
N ALA A 15 -7.73 26.49 2.93
CA ALA A 15 -9.13 26.69 3.24
C ALA A 15 -9.22 27.39 4.61
N ALA A 16 -9.85 28.57 4.62
CA ALA A 16 -9.72 29.58 5.67
C ALA A 16 -9.62 28.99 7.09
N GLY A 17 -8.43 29.05 7.69
CA GLY A 17 -8.22 28.82 9.13
C GLY A 17 -7.65 27.46 9.56
N VAL A 18 -7.27 26.55 8.66
CA VAL A 18 -6.61 25.29 9.05
C VAL A 18 -5.09 25.38 8.91
N ASP A 19 -4.39 25.19 10.04
CA ASP A 19 -2.93 25.08 10.07
C ASP A 19 -2.50 23.70 9.56
N MET A 20 -1.99 23.67 8.33
CA MET A 20 -1.46 22.47 7.69
C MET A 20 -0.25 21.87 8.42
N ALA A 21 0.42 22.63 9.29
CA ALA A 21 1.51 22.10 10.12
C ALA A 21 1.05 21.02 11.10
N LEU A 22 -0.26 20.93 11.38
CA LEU A 22 -0.84 19.90 12.23
C LEU A 22 -1.04 18.55 11.52
N TYR A 23 -0.91 18.50 10.18
CA TYR A 23 -1.05 17.30 9.35
C TYR A 23 0.32 16.80 8.89
N ASP A 24 1.04 16.16 9.80
CA ASP A 24 2.44 15.78 9.68
C ASP A 24 2.67 14.33 9.22
N LYS A 25 1.65 13.47 9.31
CA LYS A 25 1.77 12.05 8.95
C LYS A 25 1.23 11.79 7.55
N LEU A 26 2.12 11.49 6.61
CA LEU A 26 1.75 10.98 5.28
C LEU A 26 1.25 9.53 5.41
N LEU A 27 0.00 9.31 4.99
CA LEU A 27 -0.62 7.98 4.94
C LEU A 27 -0.50 7.35 3.56
N SER A 28 -0.74 8.13 2.50
CA SER A 28 -0.63 7.67 1.11
C SER A 28 -0.43 8.86 0.17
N SER A 29 0.14 8.61 -1.02
CA SER A 29 0.34 9.62 -2.06
C SER A 29 0.07 9.01 -3.43
N ARG A 30 -0.68 9.72 -4.26
CA ARG A 30 -1.10 9.24 -5.59
C ARG A 30 -1.46 10.42 -6.48
N ASP A 31 -0.99 10.44 -7.71
CA ASP A 31 -1.30 11.48 -8.71
C ASP A 31 -1.11 12.93 -8.23
N GLY A 32 -0.08 13.16 -7.41
CA GLY A 32 0.21 14.47 -6.83
C GLY A 32 -0.72 14.86 -5.67
N LEU A 33 -1.68 14.01 -5.30
CA LEU A 33 -2.47 14.15 -4.08
C LEU A 33 -1.76 13.50 -2.90
N LEU A 34 -1.88 14.14 -1.73
CA LEU A 34 -1.36 13.67 -0.46
C LEU A 34 -2.51 13.36 0.48
N PHE A 35 -2.54 12.14 1.01
CA PHE A 35 -3.46 11.75 2.07
C PHE A 35 -2.72 11.77 3.41
N LEU A 36 -3.13 12.67 4.29
CA LEU A 36 -2.44 13.00 5.52
C LEU A 36 -3.33 12.73 6.74
N ARG A 37 -2.70 12.45 7.87
CA ARG A 37 -3.34 12.42 9.19
C ARG A 37 -2.66 13.42 10.10
N GLY A 38 -3.46 14.12 10.89
CA GLY A 38 -2.93 14.98 11.94
C GLY A 38 -2.56 14.18 13.18
N SER A 39 -1.30 14.28 13.64
CA SER A 39 -0.83 13.56 14.83
C SER A 39 -1.55 13.95 16.13
N THR A 40 -2.14 15.16 16.18
CA THR A 40 -2.78 15.71 17.39
C THR A 40 -4.30 15.69 17.37
N ARG A 41 -4.92 15.50 16.20
CA ARG A 41 -6.38 15.51 16.05
C ARG A 41 -6.94 14.19 15.52
N ASP A 42 -6.10 13.31 15.00
CA ASP A 42 -6.48 12.10 14.27
C ASP A 42 -7.34 12.31 13.01
N ASP A 43 -7.75 13.56 12.74
CA ASP A 43 -8.39 14.00 11.52
C ASP A 43 -7.60 13.60 10.26
N LEU A 44 -8.35 13.25 9.21
CA LEU A 44 -7.83 12.89 7.89
C LEU A 44 -7.97 14.07 6.93
N SER A 45 -6.94 14.31 6.12
CA SER A 45 -6.98 15.33 5.08
C SER A 45 -6.45 14.82 3.75
N LEU A 46 -7.09 15.25 2.68
CA LEU A 46 -6.68 15.01 1.31
C LEU A 46 -6.28 16.35 0.69
N CYS A 47 -5.02 16.47 0.30
CA CYS A 47 -4.45 17.72 -0.17
C CYS A 47 -3.89 17.60 -1.58
N ASN A 48 -4.16 18.63 -2.38
CA ASN A 48 -3.48 18.89 -3.64
C ASN A 48 -2.52 20.08 -3.44
N PRO A 49 -1.22 19.84 -3.21
CA PRO A 49 -0.25 20.91 -2.99
C PRO A 49 -0.06 21.79 -4.23
N MET A 50 -0.33 21.28 -5.43
CA MET A 50 -0.21 22.06 -6.67
C MET A 50 -1.33 23.10 -6.81
N MET A 51 -2.52 22.79 -6.29
CA MET A 51 -3.67 23.70 -6.30
C MET A 51 -3.85 24.45 -4.98
N GLY A 52 -3.19 24.00 -3.90
CA GLY A 52 -3.38 24.53 -2.55
C GLY A 52 -4.66 24.15 -1.88
N GLU A 53 -5.33 23.14 -2.40
CA GLU A 53 -6.62 22.72 -1.89
C GLU A 53 -6.44 21.56 -0.92
N CYS A 54 -7.06 21.66 0.24
CA CYS A 54 -7.14 20.56 1.19
C CYS A 54 -8.61 20.34 1.57
N THR A 55 -9.04 19.09 1.50
CA THR A 55 -10.34 18.63 1.93
C THR A 55 -10.17 17.78 3.18
N PHE A 56 -10.93 18.08 4.22
CA PHE A 56 -10.94 17.31 5.46
C PHE A 56 -12.02 16.23 5.39
N LEU A 57 -11.66 15.03 5.79
CA LEU A 57 -12.54 13.88 5.76
C LEU A 57 -13.00 13.57 7.20
N PRO A 58 -14.25 13.10 7.38
CA PRO A 58 -14.66 12.53 8.65
C PRO A 58 -13.83 11.27 8.95
N ASP A 59 -13.83 10.85 10.22
CA ASP A 59 -13.19 9.60 10.62
C ASP A 59 -13.89 8.38 10.00
N ALA A 60 -13.09 7.35 9.72
CA ALA A 60 -13.62 6.03 9.42
C ALA A 60 -14.33 5.46 10.65
N GLY A 61 -15.24 4.50 10.44
CA GLY A 61 -16.00 3.86 11.52
C GLY A 61 -15.17 2.95 12.45
N PHE A 62 -13.86 2.87 12.26
CA PHE A 62 -12.91 2.08 13.03
C PHE A 62 -11.49 2.65 12.92
N GLN A 63 -10.58 2.18 13.77
CA GLN A 63 -9.17 2.61 13.76
C GLN A 63 -8.38 1.86 12.69
N ALA A 64 -8.34 2.40 11.47
CA ALA A 64 -7.61 1.75 10.38
C ALA A 64 -6.09 1.66 10.65
N CYS A 65 -5.52 0.50 10.34
CA CYS A 65 -4.07 0.29 10.37
C CYS A 65 -3.40 0.73 9.05
N THR A 66 -4.15 0.77 7.94
CA THR A 66 -3.67 1.26 6.65
C THR A 66 -4.75 2.05 5.92
N TYR A 67 -4.31 3.02 5.11
CA TYR A 67 -5.15 3.81 4.22
C TYR A 67 -4.54 3.80 2.82
N VAL A 68 -5.34 3.47 1.82
CA VAL A 68 -4.90 3.43 0.41
C VAL A 68 -5.68 4.48 -0.37
N LEU A 69 -4.95 5.42 -0.96
CA LEU A 69 -5.50 6.44 -1.85
C LEU A 69 -5.57 5.91 -3.28
N LEU A 70 -6.76 5.97 -3.88
CA LEU A 70 -6.99 5.60 -5.27
C LEU A 70 -7.57 6.79 -6.05
N THR A 71 -7.11 6.91 -7.28
CA THR A 71 -7.35 8.07 -8.15
C THR A 71 -7.78 7.62 -9.55
N GLY A 72 -8.10 8.55 -10.45
CA GLY A 72 -8.74 8.26 -11.73
C GLY A 72 -8.06 7.17 -12.59
N TYR A 73 -6.72 7.07 -12.56
CA TYR A 73 -5.99 6.02 -13.30
C TYR A 73 -6.11 4.62 -12.67
N ASP A 74 -6.40 4.55 -11.38
CA ASP A 74 -6.57 3.29 -10.65
C ASP A 74 -7.95 2.67 -10.87
N LEU A 75 -8.88 3.47 -11.41
CA LEU A 75 -10.27 3.10 -11.58
C LEU A 75 -10.53 2.83 -13.06
N PRO A 76 -11.14 1.70 -13.42
CA PRO A 76 -11.57 1.50 -14.80
C PRO A 76 -12.52 2.63 -15.20
N ALA A 77 -12.39 3.12 -16.44
CA ALA A 77 -13.24 4.18 -16.97
C ALA A 77 -14.71 3.82 -16.69
N SER A 78 -15.41 4.68 -15.97
CA SER A 78 -16.86 4.54 -15.78
C SER A 78 -17.52 4.64 -17.16
N ASP A 79 -18.43 3.73 -17.49
CA ASP A 79 -19.22 3.71 -18.74
C ASP A 79 -20.12 4.97 -18.95
N GLY A 80 -19.98 5.99 -18.11
CA GLY A 80 -20.69 7.26 -18.18
C GLY A 80 -19.80 8.38 -17.67
N GLY A 81 -19.48 9.31 -18.58
CA GLY A 81 -18.59 10.45 -18.38
C GLY A 81 -19.00 11.35 -17.22
N SER A 82 -18.24 11.24 -16.13
CA SER A 82 -18.08 12.32 -15.17
C SER A 82 -16.62 12.72 -15.23
N ASP A 83 -16.34 13.91 -15.79
CA ASP A 83 -15.02 14.55 -15.89
C ASP A 83 -14.41 14.93 -14.52
N GLY A 84 -15.03 14.52 -13.41
CA GLY A 84 -14.48 14.72 -12.07
C GLY A 84 -13.45 13.66 -11.74
N LEU A 85 -12.26 14.08 -11.29
CA LEU A 85 -11.30 13.22 -10.60
C LEU A 85 -12.00 12.57 -9.39
N ALA A 86 -12.45 11.33 -9.57
CA ALA A 86 -13.03 10.54 -8.50
C ALA A 86 -11.88 10.05 -7.61
N VAL A 87 -11.88 10.49 -6.36
CA VAL A 87 -10.93 10.03 -5.37
C VAL A 87 -11.63 9.02 -4.47
N ARG A 88 -10.94 7.90 -4.23
CA ARG A 88 -11.39 6.88 -3.28
C ARG A 88 -10.33 6.69 -2.22
N VAL A 89 -10.76 6.47 -1.00
CA VAL A 89 -9.86 6.06 0.09
C VAL A 89 -10.36 4.73 0.64
N LEU A 90 -9.49 3.74 0.70
CA LEU A 90 -9.76 2.48 1.35
C LEU A 90 -9.08 2.48 2.71
N ALA A 91 -9.88 2.50 3.77
CA ALA A 91 -9.44 2.28 5.14
C ALA A 91 -9.50 0.79 5.45
N VAL A 92 -8.44 0.22 6.00
CA VAL A 92 -8.39 -1.21 6.38
C VAL A 92 -7.79 -1.38 7.77
N GLU A 93 -8.40 -2.28 8.54
CA GLU A 93 -7.94 -2.76 9.83
C GLU A 93 -7.76 -4.28 9.73
N GLY A 94 -6.58 -4.77 10.14
CA GLY A 94 -6.27 -6.19 10.20
C GLY A 94 -5.63 -6.55 11.52
N GLU A 95 -6.43 -6.53 12.57
CA GLU A 95 -5.92 -6.74 13.92
C GLU A 95 -5.89 -8.24 14.28
N ASP A 96 -6.86 -9.03 13.81
CA ASP A 96 -7.07 -10.38 14.33
C ASP A 96 -6.99 -11.47 13.24
N MET A 97 -6.14 -12.47 13.51
CA MET A 97 -5.91 -13.64 12.65
C MET A 97 -7.19 -14.46 12.42
N VAL A 98 -8.17 -14.35 13.32
CA VAL A 98 -9.46 -15.05 13.23
C VAL A 98 -10.49 -14.24 12.45
N ALA A 99 -10.36 -12.91 12.49
CA ALA A 99 -11.43 -12.02 12.08
C ALA A 99 -11.49 -11.76 10.57
N GLY A 100 -10.39 -11.95 9.85
CA GLY A 100 -10.24 -11.32 8.54
C GLY A 100 -10.04 -9.81 8.66
N MET A 101 -10.06 -9.09 7.54
CA MET A 101 -9.85 -7.64 7.55
C MET A 101 -11.19 -6.90 7.59
N THR A 102 -11.26 -5.87 8.42
CA THR A 102 -12.34 -4.89 8.41
C THR A 102 -11.94 -3.75 7.49
N TYR A 103 -12.85 -3.29 6.63
CA TYR A 103 -12.55 -2.21 5.70
C TYR A 103 -13.75 -1.31 5.43
N GLN A 104 -13.47 -0.08 5.04
CA GLN A 104 -14.46 0.92 4.63
C GLN A 104 -13.93 1.70 3.43
N LEU A 105 -14.83 2.06 2.52
CA LEU A 105 -14.50 2.83 1.33
C LEU A 105 -15.08 4.23 1.46
N PHE A 106 -14.24 5.23 1.30
CA PHE A 106 -14.64 6.62 1.13
C PHE A 106 -14.68 6.96 -0.36
N PHE A 107 -15.70 7.70 -0.76
CA PHE A 107 -15.83 8.21 -2.13
C PHE A 107 -16.02 9.70 -2.11
N ALA A 108 -15.14 10.42 -2.81
CA ALA A 108 -15.30 11.85 -3.10
C ALA A 108 -15.20 12.11 -4.61
N THR A 109 -16.00 13.06 -5.08
CA THR A 109 -15.85 13.64 -6.41
C THR A 109 -15.38 15.07 -6.22
N PHE A 110 -14.15 15.38 -6.66
CA PHE A 110 -13.66 16.76 -6.62
C PHE A 110 -14.58 17.64 -7.47
N GLY A 111 -15.04 18.77 -6.91
CA GLY A 111 -15.89 19.75 -7.60
C GLY A 111 -17.41 19.54 -7.49
N ALA A 112 -17.89 18.45 -6.87
CA ALA A 112 -19.31 18.30 -6.56
C ALA A 112 -19.62 18.85 -5.15
N ALA A 113 -20.76 19.52 -4.98
CA ALA A 113 -21.17 20.17 -3.72
C ALA A 113 -21.50 19.22 -2.54
N GLY A 114 -21.10 17.94 -2.63
CA GLY A 114 -21.23 16.96 -1.56
C GLY A 114 -19.84 16.51 -1.12
N ALA A 115 -19.46 16.84 0.12
CA ALA A 115 -18.32 16.23 0.76
C ALA A 115 -18.47 14.70 0.66
N GLY A 116 -17.39 14.01 0.28
CA GLY A 116 -17.42 12.56 0.17
C GLY A 116 -17.90 11.89 1.46
N ALA A 117 -18.34 10.65 1.35
CA ALA A 117 -18.84 9.90 2.50
C ALA A 117 -18.17 8.53 2.60
N TRP A 118 -17.96 8.08 3.84
CA TRP A 118 -17.64 6.70 4.11
C TRP A 118 -18.85 5.81 3.85
N GLY A 119 -18.62 4.70 3.15
CA GLY A 119 -19.61 3.65 2.96
C GLY A 119 -19.81 2.79 4.20
N VAL A 120 -20.54 1.68 4.05
CA VAL A 120 -20.75 0.72 5.14
C VAL A 120 -19.43 0.01 5.49
N VAL A 121 -19.18 -0.21 6.78
CA VAL A 121 -18.07 -1.04 7.25
C VAL A 121 -18.33 -2.49 6.82
N LYS A 122 -17.36 -3.06 6.11
CA LYS A 122 -17.41 -4.43 5.62
C LYS A 122 -16.30 -5.25 6.25
N ARG A 123 -16.46 -6.57 6.20
CA ARG A 123 -15.45 -7.54 6.64
C ARG A 123 -15.17 -8.49 5.50
N THR A 124 -13.91 -8.85 5.29
CA THR A 124 -13.59 -9.92 4.34
C THR A 124 -14.20 -11.23 4.83
N LEU A 125 -14.38 -12.20 3.93
CA LEU A 125 -14.62 -13.57 4.36
C LEU A 125 -13.51 -13.99 5.35
N GLU A 126 -13.87 -14.85 6.30
CA GLU A 126 -12.92 -15.41 7.26
C GLU A 126 -11.73 -15.98 6.49
N LEU A 127 -10.58 -15.32 6.66
CA LEU A 127 -9.33 -15.92 6.26
C LEU A 127 -9.13 -17.12 7.17
N ASN A 128 -8.62 -18.22 6.60
CA ASN A 128 -8.21 -19.36 7.42
C ASN A 128 -7.30 -18.84 8.54
N TYR A 129 -7.50 -19.29 9.78
CA TYR A 129 -6.80 -18.86 11.00
C TYR A 129 -5.26 -18.72 10.83
N TYR A 130 -4.69 -19.48 9.90
CA TYR A 130 -3.26 -19.49 9.60
C TYR A 130 -2.82 -18.52 8.48
N LEU A 131 -3.69 -17.65 7.98
CA LEU A 131 -3.41 -16.72 6.89
C LEU A 131 -3.50 -15.28 7.37
N LYS A 132 -2.38 -14.55 7.27
CA LYS A 132 -2.27 -13.16 7.71
C LYS A 132 -1.90 -12.25 6.53
N PRO A 133 -2.78 -11.31 6.13
CA PRO A 133 -2.43 -10.27 5.18
C PRO A 133 -1.32 -9.38 5.73
N ARG A 134 -0.34 -9.07 4.90
CA ARG A 134 0.76 -8.17 5.25
C ARG A 134 0.41 -6.77 4.78
N MET A 135 0.01 -5.92 5.73
CA MET A 135 -0.45 -4.54 5.52
C MET A 135 0.51 -3.50 6.12
N ASP A 136 1.81 -3.75 6.08
CA ASP A 136 2.79 -2.66 6.25
C ASP A 136 2.67 -1.67 5.07
N GLY A 137 2.85 -0.38 5.34
CA GLY A 137 2.51 0.78 4.46
C GLY A 137 3.34 0.91 3.17
N SER A 138 3.51 -0.19 2.46
CA SER A 138 4.19 -0.34 1.18
C SER A 138 3.94 -1.71 0.53
N SER A 139 3.16 -2.60 1.17
CA SER A 139 2.89 -3.95 0.66
C SER A 139 1.62 -4.02 -0.19
N GLU A 140 0.79 -2.99 -0.17
CA GLU A 140 -0.35 -2.85 -1.06
C GLU A 140 0.10 -2.63 -2.51
N VAL A 141 -0.65 -3.22 -3.43
CA VAL A 141 -0.56 -2.89 -4.85
C VAL A 141 -1.94 -2.72 -5.44
N ILE A 142 -2.10 -1.65 -6.21
CA ILE A 142 -3.31 -1.36 -6.95
C ILE A 142 -3.19 -1.96 -8.34
N CYS A 143 -4.10 -2.86 -8.70
CA CYS A 143 -4.15 -3.52 -10.00
C CYS A 143 -5.60 -3.71 -10.43
N GLY A 144 -5.96 -3.22 -11.63
CA GLY A 144 -7.28 -3.43 -12.23
C GLY A 144 -8.46 -2.97 -11.36
N GLY A 145 -8.33 -1.88 -10.60
CA GLY A 145 -9.38 -1.40 -9.69
C GLY A 145 -9.53 -2.19 -8.38
N ALA A 146 -8.53 -3.00 -8.03
CA ALA A 146 -8.47 -3.70 -6.76
C ALA A 146 -7.17 -3.41 -6.01
N VAL A 147 -7.24 -3.42 -4.68
CA VAL A 147 -6.06 -3.34 -3.82
C VAL A 147 -5.70 -4.73 -3.35
N HIS A 148 -4.45 -5.12 -3.59
CA HIS A 148 -3.90 -6.44 -3.30
C HIS A 148 -2.87 -6.36 -2.18
N TRP A 149 -2.91 -7.33 -1.28
CA TRP A 149 -1.86 -7.56 -0.29
C TRP A 149 -1.35 -9.00 -0.34
N PRO A 150 -0.04 -9.22 -0.13
CA PRO A 150 0.47 -10.57 0.05
C PRO A 150 -0.01 -11.15 1.38
N VAL A 151 -0.27 -12.45 1.39
CA VAL A 151 -0.79 -13.19 2.55
C VAL A 151 0.26 -14.20 3.01
N LEU A 152 0.65 -14.07 4.26
CA LEU A 152 1.57 -14.96 4.96
C LEU A 152 0.80 -16.14 5.55
N SER A 153 1.24 -17.36 5.25
CA SER A 153 0.87 -18.54 6.01
C SER A 153 1.71 -18.63 7.29
N THR A 154 1.09 -18.57 8.47
CA THR A 154 1.77 -18.67 9.78
C THR A 154 2.19 -20.10 10.11
N THR A 155 1.58 -21.11 9.48
CA THR A 155 2.00 -22.53 9.61
C THR A 155 3.23 -22.83 8.75
N LYS A 156 3.29 -22.27 7.54
CA LYS A 156 4.40 -22.50 6.60
C LYS A 156 5.50 -21.43 6.68
N TRP A 157 5.26 -20.33 7.38
CA TRP A 157 6.11 -19.12 7.41
C TRP A 157 6.51 -18.62 6.01
N ARG A 158 5.55 -18.69 5.08
CA ARG A 158 5.72 -18.39 3.65
C ARG A 158 4.57 -17.56 3.11
N PHE A 159 4.84 -16.62 2.21
CA PHE A 159 3.79 -15.99 1.40
C PHE A 159 3.23 -17.01 0.42
N THR A 160 1.95 -17.32 0.53
CA THR A 160 1.31 -18.40 -0.26
C THR A 160 0.21 -17.89 -1.16
N SER A 161 -0.33 -16.72 -0.88
CA SER A 161 -1.49 -16.17 -1.58
C SER A 161 -1.47 -14.64 -1.53
N THR A 162 -2.42 -14.04 -2.23
CA THR A 162 -2.79 -12.65 -2.10
C THR A 162 -4.25 -12.54 -1.67
N VAL A 163 -4.59 -11.45 -1.03
CA VAL A 163 -5.98 -11.04 -0.78
C VAL A 163 -6.23 -9.74 -1.52
N ALA A 164 -7.41 -9.60 -2.09
CA ALA A 164 -7.77 -8.46 -2.90
C ALA A 164 -9.13 -7.89 -2.47
N ILE A 165 -9.25 -6.57 -2.56
CA ILE A 165 -10.50 -5.82 -2.36
C ILE A 165 -10.76 -4.97 -3.61
N ASP A 166 -11.84 -5.26 -4.33
CA ASP A 166 -12.34 -4.42 -5.42
C ASP A 166 -12.90 -3.13 -4.82
N VAL A 167 -12.34 -1.99 -5.23
CA VAL A 167 -12.69 -0.68 -4.64
C VAL A 167 -13.98 -0.07 -5.20
N ARG A 168 -14.56 -0.68 -6.24
CA ARG A 168 -15.87 -0.32 -6.82
C ARG A 168 -16.99 -1.05 -6.12
N THR A 169 -16.85 -2.36 -5.97
CA THR A 169 -17.93 -3.23 -5.44
C THR A 169 -17.75 -3.53 -3.95
N GLY A 170 -16.53 -3.38 -3.43
CA GLY A 170 -16.13 -3.92 -2.13
C GLY A 170 -16.19 -5.45 -2.12
N ARG A 171 -16.08 -6.11 -3.29
CA ARG A 171 -15.96 -7.57 -3.34
C ARG A 171 -14.55 -7.94 -2.91
N THR A 172 -14.43 -9.05 -2.19
CA THR A 172 -13.14 -9.56 -1.72
C THR A 172 -12.90 -10.96 -2.24
N TRP A 173 -11.66 -11.29 -2.53
CA TRP A 173 -11.24 -12.63 -2.92
C TRP A 173 -9.79 -12.89 -2.53
N THR A 174 -9.43 -14.16 -2.51
CA THR A 174 -8.06 -14.63 -2.35
C THR A 174 -7.60 -15.31 -3.62
N MET A 175 -6.30 -15.26 -3.89
CA MET A 175 -5.69 -15.93 -5.03
C MET A 175 -4.37 -16.55 -4.58
N GLU A 176 -4.21 -17.85 -4.83
CA GLU A 176 -2.95 -18.53 -4.53
C GLU A 176 -1.82 -18.00 -5.41
N LEU A 177 -0.64 -17.86 -4.83
CA LEU A 177 0.57 -17.53 -5.57
C LEU A 177 1.09 -18.81 -6.25
N PRO A 178 1.53 -18.73 -7.52
CA PRO A 178 2.25 -19.83 -8.15
C PRO A 178 3.41 -20.29 -7.26
N GLU A 179 3.68 -21.59 -7.20
CA GLU A 179 4.66 -22.16 -6.26
C GLU A 179 6.03 -21.47 -6.34
N GLN A 180 6.48 -21.14 -7.55
CA GLN A 180 7.73 -20.43 -7.83
C GLN A 180 7.81 -19.00 -7.25
N CYS A 181 6.66 -18.41 -6.88
CA CYS A 181 6.53 -17.07 -6.32
C CYS A 181 6.29 -17.10 -4.81
N GLN A 182 6.08 -18.28 -4.24
CA GLN A 182 5.90 -18.43 -2.80
C GLN A 182 7.27 -18.33 -2.11
N THR A 183 7.38 -17.43 -1.12
CA THR A 183 8.68 -17.12 -0.50
C THR A 183 8.60 -17.05 1.02
N THR A 184 9.63 -17.58 1.69
CA THR A 184 9.70 -17.68 3.15
C THR A 184 10.26 -16.40 3.75
N ILE A 185 9.67 -15.91 4.84
CA ILE A 185 10.17 -14.71 5.54
C ILE A 185 11.50 -15.02 6.24
N PHE A 186 11.68 -16.27 6.69
CA PHE A 186 12.89 -16.76 7.37
C PHE A 186 13.21 -18.19 6.96
N SER A 187 14.47 -18.47 6.62
CA SER A 187 15.01 -19.82 6.51
C SER A 187 15.83 -20.16 7.76
N TYR A 188 15.40 -21.15 8.55
CA TYR A 188 16.15 -21.60 9.73
C TYR A 188 17.37 -22.46 9.35
N SER A 189 17.35 -23.06 8.14
CA SER A 189 18.40 -23.96 7.64
C SER A 189 19.58 -23.24 6.99
N ALA A 190 19.42 -21.98 6.60
CA ALA A 190 20.50 -21.12 6.14
C ALA A 190 20.51 -19.86 7.02
N ARG A 191 21.51 -19.72 7.90
CA ARG A 191 21.66 -18.60 8.87
C ARG A 191 21.67 -17.19 8.26
N ASN A 192 21.39 -17.02 6.98
CA ASN A 192 21.66 -15.83 6.19
C ASN A 192 20.71 -15.65 4.99
N GLU A 193 19.56 -16.34 4.92
CA GLU A 193 18.62 -16.16 3.81
C GLU A 193 17.32 -15.49 4.29
N TYR A 194 17.19 -14.22 3.93
CA TYR A 194 15.97 -13.44 4.09
C TYR A 194 15.34 -13.28 2.71
N SER A 195 14.04 -13.51 2.60
CA SER A 195 13.31 -13.14 1.39
C SER A 195 12.15 -12.21 1.69
N SER A 196 12.01 -11.20 0.84
CA SER A 196 10.87 -10.28 0.84
C SER A 196 10.02 -10.52 -0.40
N LEU A 197 8.72 -10.39 -0.25
CA LEU A 197 7.77 -10.37 -1.35
C LEU A 197 7.23 -8.96 -1.49
N ALA A 198 7.39 -8.38 -2.69
CA ALA A 198 6.64 -7.21 -3.10
C ALA A 198 5.66 -7.64 -4.19
N LEU A 199 4.45 -7.10 -4.17
CA LEU A 199 3.59 -7.14 -5.34
C LEU A 199 3.99 -5.99 -6.27
N ALA A 200 3.60 -6.09 -7.54
CA ALA A 200 3.75 -5.04 -8.52
C ALA A 200 2.66 -5.15 -9.59
N THR A 201 2.35 -4.03 -10.23
CA THR A 201 1.50 -4.00 -11.42
C THR A 201 2.41 -3.87 -12.64
N SER A 202 2.29 -4.80 -13.58
CA SER A 202 3.04 -4.74 -14.84
C SER A 202 2.39 -3.74 -15.81
N ARG A 203 3.11 -3.39 -16.88
CA ARG A 203 2.65 -2.41 -17.88
C ARG A 203 1.33 -2.79 -18.58
N ASP A 204 1.02 -4.07 -18.62
CA ASP A 204 -0.23 -4.63 -19.17
C ASP A 204 -1.33 -4.79 -18.09
N ASP A 205 -1.21 -4.03 -16.98
CA ASP A 205 -2.15 -4.01 -15.86
C ASP A 205 -2.38 -5.39 -15.22
N ARG A 206 -1.34 -6.23 -15.21
CA ARG A 206 -1.37 -7.53 -14.57
C ARG A 206 -0.66 -7.51 -13.23
N LEU A 207 -1.15 -8.33 -12.30
CA LEU A 207 -0.52 -8.50 -11.01
C LEU A 207 0.72 -9.40 -11.15
N SER A 208 1.85 -8.89 -10.68
CA SER A 208 3.13 -9.58 -10.63
C SER A 208 3.64 -9.63 -9.18
N ALA A 209 4.41 -10.66 -8.86
CA ALA A 209 5.20 -10.78 -7.65
C ALA A 209 6.67 -10.50 -7.97
N MET A 210 7.33 -9.79 -7.09
CA MET A 210 8.78 -9.65 -7.05
C MET A 210 9.26 -10.27 -5.75
N VAL A 211 10.05 -11.33 -5.87
CA VAL A 211 10.72 -11.97 -4.75
C VAL A 211 12.14 -11.42 -4.68
N MET A 212 12.46 -10.74 -3.59
CA MET A 212 13.83 -10.37 -3.26
C MET A 212 14.40 -11.42 -2.33
N SER A 213 15.53 -12.02 -2.69
CA SER A 213 16.27 -12.94 -1.83
C SER A 213 17.64 -12.36 -1.50
N PHE A 214 17.96 -12.35 -0.21
CA PHE A 214 19.29 -12.06 0.30
C PHE A 214 20.03 -13.36 0.51
N ILE A 215 21.18 -13.52 -0.13
CA ILE A 215 22.07 -14.66 0.11
C ILE A 215 23.36 -14.07 0.70
N TRP A 216 23.66 -14.36 1.97
CA TRP A 216 25.04 -14.15 2.42
C TRP A 216 25.89 -15.34 1.99
N ALA A 217 26.82 -15.10 1.08
CA ALA A 217 27.87 -16.05 0.79
C ALA A 217 28.81 -16.14 2.00
N ILE A 218 28.62 -17.14 2.89
CA ILE A 218 29.71 -17.54 3.77
C ILE A 218 30.66 -18.37 2.91
N SER A 219 31.78 -17.78 2.51
CA SER A 219 32.89 -18.51 1.91
C SER A 219 33.27 -19.71 2.80
N SER A 220 32.93 -20.92 2.40
CA SER A 220 33.56 -22.13 2.95
C SER A 220 34.99 -22.18 2.41
N LYS A 221 35.96 -21.79 3.24
CA LYS A 221 37.37 -22.03 2.95
C LYS A 221 37.63 -23.53 2.93
N CYS A 222 37.71 -24.13 1.76
CA CYS A 222 38.70 -25.19 1.52
C CYS A 222 40.05 -24.50 1.30
N GLY A 223 41.00 -24.77 2.19
CA GLY A 223 42.45 -24.63 2.03
C GLY A 223 43.03 -23.47 1.20
N SER A 224 43.82 -22.63 1.89
CA SER A 224 44.89 -21.76 1.35
C SER A 224 44.49 -20.35 0.89
N SER A 225 44.95 -19.37 1.68
CA SER A 225 45.23 -17.96 1.37
C SER A 225 44.52 -17.27 0.20
N SER A 226 43.48 -16.51 0.50
CA SER A 226 43.43 -15.04 0.33
C SER A 226 42.07 -14.55 0.81
N ALA A 227 42.04 -13.36 1.40
CA ALA A 227 40.82 -12.77 1.96
C ALA A 227 39.93 -12.25 0.82
N VAL A 228 38.71 -12.78 0.71
CA VAL A 228 37.64 -12.17 -0.05
C VAL A 228 36.47 -11.95 0.90
N THR A 229 36.24 -10.69 1.25
CA THR A 229 35.02 -10.21 1.91
C THR A 229 33.87 -10.28 0.89
N GLY A 230 33.13 -11.39 0.89
CA GLY A 230 31.89 -11.51 0.10
C GLY A 230 30.77 -10.75 0.80
N GLY A 231 30.30 -9.65 0.18
CA GLY A 231 29.12 -8.92 0.62
C GLY A 231 27.82 -9.68 0.30
N PRO A 232 26.66 -9.24 0.84
CA PRO A 232 25.38 -9.86 0.53
C PRO A 232 25.05 -9.70 -0.95
N ALA A 233 24.67 -10.80 -1.61
CA ALA A 233 24.11 -10.77 -2.96
C ALA A 233 22.59 -10.62 -2.85
N THR A 234 22.03 -9.62 -3.53
CA THR A 234 20.58 -9.42 -3.70
C THR A 234 20.17 -9.97 -5.06
N CYS A 235 19.23 -10.90 -5.06
CA CYS A 235 18.64 -11.42 -6.29
C CYS A 235 17.15 -11.07 -6.33
N TRP A 236 16.67 -10.60 -7.48
CA TRP A 236 15.27 -10.30 -7.72
C TRP A 236 14.72 -11.27 -8.75
N THR A 237 13.67 -11.99 -8.37
CA THR A 237 12.92 -12.86 -9.27
C THR A 237 11.54 -12.27 -9.49
N CYS A 238 11.22 -11.96 -10.75
CA CYS A 238 9.88 -11.50 -11.13
C CYS A 238 9.03 -12.69 -11.60
N CYS A 239 7.77 -12.65 -11.18
CA CYS A 239 6.85 -13.76 -11.18
C CYS A 239 5.48 -13.25 -11.62
N ARG A 240 4.90 -13.75 -12.72
CA ARG A 240 3.54 -13.38 -13.09
C ARG A 240 2.54 -14.19 -12.27
N ILE A 241 1.50 -13.53 -11.75
CA ILE A 241 0.49 -14.16 -10.90
C ILE A 241 -0.79 -14.49 -11.70
N ALA A 242 -1.07 -13.76 -12.79
CA ALA A 242 -2.01 -14.11 -13.87
C ALA A 242 -1.86 -13.11 -15.05
#